data_AF-A0A6A5DLZ6-F1
#
_entry.id   AF-A0A6A5DLZ6-F1
#
_cell.length_a   1.000
_cell.length_b   1.000
_cell.length_c   1.000
_cell.angle_alpha   90.00
_cell.angle_beta   90.00
_cell.angle_gamma   90.00
#
_symmetry.space_group_name_H-M   'P 1'
#
loop_
_entity.id
_entity.type
_entity.pdbx_description
1 polymer ?
#
loop_
_entity_poly.entity_id
_entity_poly.type
_entity_poly.pdbx_seq_one_letter_code
_entity_poly.pdbx_strand_id
1 'polypeptide(L)'
;MVCQEQLANKGSQERPVLLDQLGRGGPPGVSGPPGKEGNIGQPGPMGAPGSRGSIGDIGAHGPPGDDGPAGPPGPPGPPSAVMEDLFAAPYDYDGTGTVPEAVEFVEDDVAADPPPLPEMNKDEALPNKNSVLLRADTGVHATLKTLSGHLQNLRSPDGSKMNPAKTCQDIKQCYPQKPSGEYWIDPNQGSTKDAIRVFCNMESGETCISANPANIPRKAWWTKSIPSASKPVWYGVDMSSGTRFRYGNTEEQPNAVAVQLKLLQLLSKESHQSITYHCMNSVAYKDAKSTNLKKALVLRGFNGQELRAQGNNRLRYTVIEDGCSISNGEWGKTVIEYRTQTSARLPVVDVAPMDVGKPDQEFGLDIGPVCFS
;
A
#
# COMPACT_ATOMS: atom_id res chain seq x y z
N MET A 1 -10.99 16.03 -2.92
CA MET A 1 -10.35 15.63 -1.64
C MET A 1 -10.86 16.59 -0.58
N VAL A 2 -11.58 16.07 0.42
CA VAL A 2 -12.53 16.82 1.27
C VAL A 2 -11.87 17.93 2.14
N CYS A 3 -10.55 17.91 2.31
CA CYS A 3 -9.83 18.94 3.06
C CYS A 3 -9.60 20.26 2.28
N GLN A 4 -9.69 20.27 0.94
CA GLN A 4 -9.52 21.52 0.17
C GLN A 4 -10.67 22.53 0.38
N GLU A 5 -11.89 22.05 0.63
CA GLU A 5 -13.04 22.94 0.90
C GLU A 5 -12.87 23.73 2.21
N GLN A 6 -12.14 23.20 3.20
CA GLN A 6 -11.91 23.90 4.46
C GLN A 6 -10.83 24.99 4.39
N LEU A 7 -9.84 24.83 3.51
CA LEU A 7 -8.81 25.87 3.29
C LEU A 7 -9.34 27.01 2.42
N ALA A 8 -10.22 26.72 1.46
CA ALA A 8 -10.86 27.73 0.62
C ALA A 8 -11.74 28.72 1.43
N ASN A 9 -12.35 28.27 2.53
CA ASN A 9 -13.22 29.11 3.37
C ASN A 9 -12.47 30.03 4.36
N LYS A 10 -11.13 30.01 4.40
CA LYS A 10 -10.31 30.89 5.27
C LYS A 10 -9.54 31.99 4.53
N GLY A 11 -9.70 32.12 3.21
CA GLY A 11 -8.87 33.00 2.38
C GLY A 11 -9.65 33.94 1.48
N SER A 12 -10.48 34.82 2.03
CA SER A 12 -11.03 35.97 1.32
C SER A 12 -10.69 37.28 2.02
N GLN A 13 -9.47 37.77 1.79
CA GLN A 13 -9.15 39.19 1.94
C GLN A 13 -8.37 39.67 0.72
N GLU A 14 -8.85 40.79 0.21
CA GLU A 14 -8.65 41.39 -1.10
C GLU A 14 -7.19 41.81 -1.36
N ARG A 15 -6.77 41.75 -2.63
CA ARG A 15 -5.70 42.61 -3.16
C ARG A 15 -6.13 43.18 -4.51
N PRO A 16 -5.94 44.48 -4.76
CA PRO A 16 -6.44 45.14 -5.95
C PRO A 16 -5.52 44.92 -7.16
N VAL A 17 -6.15 45.02 -8.33
CA VAL A 17 -5.60 44.91 -9.67
C VAL A 17 -4.95 46.24 -10.08
N LEU A 18 -3.84 46.19 -10.81
CA LEU A 18 -3.36 47.31 -11.63
C LEU A 18 -2.95 46.79 -13.02
N LEU A 19 -3.69 47.20 -14.05
CA LEU A 19 -3.28 47.13 -15.45
C LEU A 19 -2.32 48.29 -15.74
N ASP A 20 -1.21 48.05 -16.46
CA ASP A 20 -1.15 48.25 -17.92
C ASP A 20 0.31 48.16 -18.44
N GLN A 21 0.43 47.91 -19.74
CA GLN A 21 1.50 48.28 -20.69
C GLN A 21 2.34 47.17 -21.37
N LEU A 22 1.89 46.92 -22.61
CA LEU A 22 2.61 46.78 -23.88
C LEU A 22 3.57 45.59 -24.09
N GLY A 23 3.10 44.71 -24.98
CA GLY A 23 3.84 43.57 -25.51
C GLY A 23 5.06 43.95 -26.36
N ARG A 24 6.10 43.12 -26.22
CA ARG A 24 7.20 42.99 -27.18
C ARG A 24 7.04 41.66 -27.90
N GLY A 25 7.04 41.70 -29.24
CA GLY A 25 6.93 40.52 -30.09
C GLY A 25 8.04 39.49 -29.81
N GLY A 26 7.66 38.22 -29.79
CA GLY A 26 8.60 37.11 -29.61
C GLY A 26 9.57 37.01 -30.81
N PRO A 27 10.83 36.57 -30.59
CA PRO A 27 11.76 36.32 -31.68
C PRO A 27 11.28 35.16 -32.56
N PRO A 28 11.58 35.16 -33.88
CA PRO A 28 11.22 34.08 -34.79
C PRO A 28 11.76 32.72 -34.31
N GLY A 29 10.95 31.68 -34.46
CA GLY A 29 11.34 30.31 -34.10
C GLY A 29 12.56 29.84 -34.90
N VAL A 30 13.47 29.14 -34.22
CA VAL A 30 14.64 28.52 -34.85
C VAL A 30 14.22 27.43 -35.85
N SER A 31 14.81 27.44 -37.04
CA SER A 31 14.60 26.40 -38.05
C SER A 31 15.03 25.03 -37.50
N GLY A 32 14.19 24.02 -37.69
CA GLY A 32 14.46 22.66 -37.23
C GLY A 32 15.73 22.07 -37.86
N PRO A 33 16.45 21.19 -37.13
CA PRO A 33 17.63 20.53 -37.67
C PRO A 33 17.27 19.64 -38.87
N PRO A 34 18.16 19.49 -39.87
CA PRO A 34 17.95 18.57 -40.99
C PRO A 34 17.69 17.14 -40.49
N GLY A 35 16.77 16.44 -41.17
CA GLY A 35 16.44 15.06 -40.86
C GLY A 35 17.67 14.15 -40.94
N LYS A 36 17.79 13.23 -39.98
CA LYS A 36 18.89 12.26 -39.94
C LYS A 36 18.77 11.29 -41.12
N GLU A 37 19.90 11.01 -41.77
CA GLU A 37 20.00 10.03 -42.85
C GLU A 37 19.50 8.65 -42.38
N GLY A 38 18.77 7.94 -43.25
CA GLY A 38 18.10 6.68 -42.90
C GLY A 38 19.10 5.58 -42.54
N ASN A 39 18.78 4.80 -41.52
CA ASN A 39 19.64 3.68 -41.09
C ASN A 39 19.70 2.59 -42.18
N ILE A 40 20.90 2.07 -42.42
CA ILE A 40 21.15 0.90 -43.27
C ILE A 40 20.33 -0.28 -42.74
N GLY A 41 19.65 -1.01 -43.64
CA GLY A 41 18.81 -2.15 -43.29
C GLY A 41 19.56 -3.23 -42.52
N GLN A 42 18.90 -3.82 -41.51
CA GLN A 42 19.51 -4.84 -40.67
C GLN A 42 19.89 -6.08 -41.50
N PRO A 43 21.04 -6.71 -41.22
CA PRO A 43 21.40 -8.01 -41.79
C PRO A 43 20.29 -9.04 -41.54
N GLY A 44 20.02 -9.89 -42.53
CA GLY A 44 18.98 -10.92 -42.45
C GLY A 44 19.20 -11.88 -41.27
N PRO A 45 18.11 -12.47 -40.72
CA PRO A 45 18.19 -13.35 -39.58
C PRO A 45 19.02 -14.60 -39.89
N MET A 46 19.84 -15.01 -38.93
CA MET A 46 20.60 -16.26 -38.98
C MET A 46 19.66 -17.45 -39.00
N GLY A 47 19.96 -18.46 -39.83
CA GLY A 47 19.15 -19.67 -39.98
C GLY A 47 18.91 -20.41 -38.66
N ALA A 48 17.75 -21.04 -38.55
CA ALA A 48 17.33 -21.74 -37.33
C ALA A 48 18.34 -22.85 -36.94
N PRO A 49 18.72 -22.96 -35.65
CA PRO A 49 19.51 -24.08 -35.16
C PRO A 49 18.81 -25.41 -35.41
N GLY A 50 19.59 -26.45 -35.77
CA GLY A 50 19.06 -27.79 -36.02
C GLY A 50 18.33 -28.38 -34.81
N SER A 51 17.30 -29.18 -35.08
CA SER A 51 16.48 -29.83 -34.05
C SER A 51 17.33 -30.77 -33.17
N ARG A 52 17.17 -30.63 -31.85
CA ARG A 52 17.75 -31.54 -30.87
C ARG A 52 17.00 -32.88 -30.93
N GLY A 53 17.74 -33.99 -30.93
CA GLY A 53 17.16 -35.34 -30.95
C GLY A 53 16.19 -35.58 -29.79
N SER A 54 15.19 -36.44 -30.03
CA SER A 54 14.14 -36.79 -29.09
C SER A 54 14.69 -37.36 -27.78
N ILE A 55 14.19 -36.84 -26.66
CA ILE A 55 14.42 -37.40 -25.32
C ILE A 55 13.58 -38.68 -25.21
N GLY A 56 14.17 -39.74 -24.66
CA GLY A 56 13.51 -41.04 -24.48
C GLY A 56 12.28 -40.96 -23.58
N ASP A 57 11.34 -41.89 -23.80
CA ASP A 57 10.04 -41.91 -23.15
C ASP A 57 10.14 -41.98 -21.62
N ILE A 58 9.41 -41.08 -20.96
CA ILE A 58 9.29 -41.03 -19.49
C ILE A 58 8.44 -42.23 -19.05
N GLY A 59 8.93 -43.00 -18.08
CA GLY A 59 8.20 -44.14 -17.51
C GLY A 59 6.81 -43.75 -17.00
N ALA A 60 5.86 -44.68 -17.14
CA ALA A 60 4.46 -44.46 -16.77
C ALA A 60 4.32 -43.97 -15.32
N HIS A 61 3.57 -42.88 -15.14
CA HIS A 61 3.26 -42.34 -13.82
C HIS A 61 2.40 -43.35 -13.05
N GLY A 62 2.68 -43.53 -11.76
CA GLY A 62 1.88 -44.40 -10.89
C GLY A 62 0.42 -43.93 -10.80
N PRO A 63 -0.52 -44.84 -10.51
CA PRO A 63 -1.92 -44.47 -10.37
C PRO A 63 -2.08 -43.42 -9.23
N PRO A 64 -3.00 -42.45 -9.40
CA PRO A 64 -3.36 -41.52 -8.32
C PRO A 64 -3.81 -42.29 -7.08
N GLY A 65 -3.41 -41.81 -5.90
CA GLY A 65 -3.89 -42.39 -4.63
C GLY A 65 -5.38 -42.19 -4.44
N ASP A 66 -6.02 -43.11 -3.73
CA ASP A 66 -7.46 -43.06 -3.43
C ASP A 66 -7.84 -41.77 -2.69
N ASP A 67 -9.00 -41.21 -3.04
CA ASP A 67 -9.53 -40.02 -2.37
C ASP A 67 -9.75 -40.27 -0.87
N GLY A 68 -9.33 -39.29 -0.06
CA GLY A 68 -9.52 -39.36 1.39
C GLY A 68 -11.01 -39.36 1.78
N PRO A 69 -11.37 -39.98 2.91
CA PRO A 69 -12.76 -40.00 3.38
C PRO A 69 -13.27 -38.59 3.63
N ALA A 70 -14.56 -38.37 3.34
CA ALA A 70 -15.24 -37.10 3.61
C ALA A 70 -15.14 -36.74 5.09
N GLY A 71 -14.85 -35.46 5.38
CA GLY A 71 -14.79 -34.96 6.75
C GLY A 71 -16.14 -35.06 7.45
N PRO A 72 -16.16 -35.19 8.79
CA PRO A 72 -17.40 -35.24 9.55
C PRO A 72 -18.21 -33.92 9.40
N PRO A 73 -19.56 -33.98 9.45
CA PRO A 73 -20.41 -32.80 9.46
C PRO A 73 -20.02 -31.83 10.58
N GLY A 74 -20.06 -30.53 10.28
CA GLY A 74 -19.80 -29.49 11.27
C GLY A 74 -20.81 -29.51 12.42
N PRO A 75 -20.43 -29.02 13.62
CA PRO A 75 -21.34 -28.96 14.76
C PRO A 75 -22.51 -27.99 14.49
N PRO A 76 -23.70 -28.25 15.07
CA PRO A 76 -24.84 -27.33 14.99
C PRO A 76 -24.49 -25.94 15.55
N GLY A 77 -25.00 -24.90 14.90
CA GLY A 77 -24.83 -23.52 15.35
C GLY A 77 -25.47 -23.27 16.73
N PRO A 78 -24.96 -22.30 17.52
CA PRO A 78 -25.50 -21.98 18.83
C PRO A 78 -26.92 -21.37 18.72
N PRO A 79 -27.80 -21.61 19.72
CA PRO A 79 -29.15 -21.06 19.73
C PRO A 79 -29.14 -19.54 19.89
N SER A 80 -29.90 -18.86 19.06
CA SER A 80 -30.15 -17.42 19.14
C SER A 80 -30.87 -17.08 20.44
N ALA A 81 -30.24 -16.26 21.27
CA ALA A 81 -30.89 -15.62 22.40
C ALA A 81 -31.97 -14.67 21.88
N VAL A 82 -33.20 -14.96 22.28
CA VAL A 82 -34.37 -14.10 22.20
C VAL A 82 -34.06 -12.74 22.85
N MET A 83 -34.26 -11.66 22.11
CA MET A 83 -34.41 -10.31 22.65
C MET A 83 -35.78 -9.82 22.19
N GLU A 84 -36.82 -10.38 22.82
CA GLU A 84 -38.18 -9.86 22.80
C GLU A 84 -38.26 -8.77 23.89
N ASP A 85 -38.25 -7.52 23.48
CA ASP A 85 -39.15 -6.50 24.03
C ASP A 85 -39.11 -5.26 23.14
N LEU A 86 -40.29 -4.69 22.88
CA LEU A 86 -40.59 -3.58 21.96
C LEU A 86 -40.86 -4.03 20.52
N PHE A 87 -42.07 -4.55 20.27
CA PHE A 87 -43.02 -4.04 19.27
C PHE A 87 -44.15 -5.06 19.11
N ALA A 88 -45.19 -4.91 19.93
CA ALA A 88 -46.47 -5.58 19.74
C ALA A 88 -47.39 -4.68 18.91
N ALA A 89 -47.84 -5.16 17.74
CA ALA A 89 -49.26 -5.38 17.41
C ALA A 89 -49.43 -5.79 15.93
N PRO A 90 -50.45 -6.59 15.60
CA PRO A 90 -50.41 -7.57 14.52
C PRO A 90 -51.26 -7.19 13.30
N TYR A 91 -50.89 -7.68 12.12
CA TYR A 91 -51.86 -7.92 11.04
C TYR A 91 -51.65 -9.34 10.49
N ASP A 92 -52.69 -10.14 10.63
CA ASP A 92 -52.84 -11.48 10.07
C ASP A 92 -52.85 -11.42 8.53
N TYR A 93 -52.14 -12.35 7.89
CA TYR A 93 -52.35 -12.68 6.49
C TYR A 93 -52.41 -14.21 6.35
N ASP A 94 -53.62 -14.73 6.18
CA ASP A 94 -53.87 -16.11 5.77
C ASP A 94 -53.73 -16.21 4.25
N GLY A 95 -52.98 -17.19 3.79
CA GLY A 95 -52.49 -17.28 2.42
C GLY A 95 -53.25 -18.29 1.58
N THR A 96 -53.49 -17.98 0.31
CA THR A 96 -53.56 -18.98 -0.77
C THR A 96 -53.46 -18.32 -2.14
N GLY A 97 -52.50 -18.78 -2.96
CA GLY A 97 -52.75 -19.08 -4.38
C GLY A 97 -52.49 -18.00 -5.46
N THR A 98 -51.58 -18.36 -6.36
CA THR A 98 -51.53 -18.02 -7.81
C THR A 98 -50.92 -16.69 -8.26
N VAL A 99 -49.93 -16.79 -9.16
CA VAL A 99 -49.37 -15.72 -10.01
C VAL A 99 -50.15 -15.71 -11.33
N PRO A 100 -50.55 -14.55 -11.88
CA PRO A 100 -49.71 -13.90 -12.92
C PRO A 100 -49.73 -12.35 -12.84
N GLU A 101 -48.61 -11.68 -13.14
CA GLU A 101 -48.33 -10.95 -14.39
C GLU A 101 -49.32 -9.81 -14.73
N ALA A 102 -48.78 -8.57 -14.72
CA ALA A 102 -49.21 -7.36 -15.42
C ALA A 102 -50.71 -7.04 -15.55
N VAL A 103 -51.17 -5.98 -14.86
CA VAL A 103 -52.14 -4.96 -15.34
C VAL A 103 -52.03 -3.77 -14.37
N GLU A 104 -51.59 -2.61 -14.83
CA GLU A 104 -52.42 -1.52 -15.37
C GLU A 104 -53.43 -0.91 -14.37
N PHE A 105 -53.26 0.41 -14.27
CA PHE A 105 -54.09 1.46 -13.69
C PHE A 105 -55.58 1.14 -13.52
N VAL A 106 -56.07 1.36 -12.30
CA VAL A 106 -57.46 1.77 -12.06
C VAL A 106 -57.39 3.06 -11.26
N GLU A 107 -57.74 4.16 -11.92
CA GLU A 107 -58.20 5.39 -11.28
C GLU A 107 -59.52 5.06 -10.60
N ASP A 108 -59.61 5.29 -9.29
CA ASP A 108 -60.88 5.38 -8.59
C ASP A 108 -60.92 6.70 -7.83
N ASP A 109 -61.59 7.66 -8.45
CA ASP A 109 -61.94 8.96 -7.90
C ASP A 109 -62.91 8.77 -6.73
N VAL A 110 -62.41 8.94 -5.51
CA VAL A 110 -63.26 9.36 -4.38
C VAL A 110 -62.60 10.54 -3.68
N ALA A 111 -62.96 11.73 -4.14
CA ALA A 111 -62.67 12.98 -3.46
C ALA A 111 -63.34 12.99 -2.08
N ALA A 112 -62.55 12.73 -1.04
CA ALA A 112 -62.86 13.12 0.32
C ALA A 112 -61.91 14.26 0.69
N ASP A 113 -62.47 15.44 0.98
CA ASP A 113 -61.71 16.60 1.45
C ASP A 113 -60.85 16.21 2.67
N PRO A 114 -59.56 16.59 2.74
CA PRO A 114 -58.76 16.39 3.94
C PRO A 114 -59.35 17.19 5.10
N PRO A 115 -59.38 16.64 6.33
CA PRO A 115 -59.89 17.37 7.49
C PRO A 115 -59.06 18.65 7.71
N PRO A 116 -59.70 19.74 8.18
CA PRO A 116 -58.99 20.99 8.41
C PRO A 116 -57.89 20.78 9.46
N LEU A 117 -56.73 21.39 9.21
CA LEU A 117 -55.59 21.37 10.11
C LEU A 117 -56.00 21.88 11.51
N PRO A 118 -55.48 21.28 12.59
CA PRO A 118 -55.76 21.77 13.95
C PRO A 118 -55.34 23.24 14.05
N GLU A 119 -56.28 24.12 14.43
CA GLU A 119 -55.93 25.50 14.75
C GLU A 119 -55.00 25.50 15.96
N MET A 120 -53.74 25.85 15.72
CA MET A 120 -52.79 26.13 16.80
C MET A 120 -53.27 27.38 17.53
N ASN A 121 -53.74 27.20 18.78
CA ASN A 121 -54.04 28.31 19.67
C ASN A 121 -52.77 29.16 19.84
N LYS A 122 -52.88 30.47 19.60
CA LYS A 122 -51.78 31.45 19.58
C LYS A 122 -51.09 31.69 20.93
N ASP A 123 -51.41 30.92 21.96
CA ASP A 123 -50.92 31.13 23.33
C ASP A 123 -49.80 30.16 23.74
N GLU A 124 -49.38 29.22 22.88
CA GLU A 124 -48.20 28.37 23.14
C GLU A 124 -46.85 29.03 22.80
N ALA A 125 -46.86 30.28 22.31
CA ALA A 125 -45.65 31.04 21.99
C ALA A 125 -45.08 31.87 23.16
N LEU A 126 -45.45 31.56 24.40
CA LEU A 126 -44.86 32.20 25.59
C LEU A 126 -43.68 31.37 26.11
N PRO A 127 -42.48 31.96 26.28
CA PRO A 127 -41.33 31.24 26.79
C PRO A 127 -41.58 30.85 28.26
N ASN A 128 -41.91 29.58 28.48
CA ASN A 128 -42.05 29.03 29.82
C ASN A 128 -40.66 29.06 30.49
N LYS A 129 -40.52 29.86 31.56
CA LYS A 129 -39.29 29.98 32.37
C LYS A 129 -39.08 28.75 33.27
N ASN A 130 -39.19 27.56 32.71
CA ASN A 130 -38.86 26.32 33.39
C ASN A 130 -37.44 25.89 33.02
N SER A 131 -36.61 25.74 34.04
CA SER A 131 -35.20 25.29 34.01
C SER A 131 -34.97 23.91 33.37
N VAL A 132 -36.05 23.25 32.94
CA VAL A 132 -36.06 21.96 32.22
C VAL A 132 -35.66 22.14 30.75
N LEU A 133 -36.00 23.27 30.12
CA LEU A 133 -35.62 23.54 28.72
C LEU A 133 -34.10 23.71 28.56
N LEU A 134 -33.44 24.32 29.54
CA LEU A 134 -31.97 24.48 29.56
C LEU A 134 -31.23 23.13 29.62
N ARG A 135 -31.78 22.10 30.29
CA ARG A 135 -31.19 20.75 30.31
C ARG A 135 -31.40 20.01 28.99
N ALA A 136 -32.59 20.08 28.42
CA ALA A 136 -32.87 19.51 27.10
C ALA A 136 -31.99 20.16 26.01
N ASP A 137 -31.79 21.47 26.10
CA ASP A 137 -30.97 22.24 25.18
C ASP A 137 -29.48 21.88 25.31
N THR A 138 -28.96 21.68 26.54
CA THR A 138 -27.58 21.20 26.71
C THR A 138 -27.35 19.79 26.18
N GLY A 139 -28.33 18.88 26.30
CA GLY A 139 -28.23 17.52 25.77
C GLY A 139 -28.24 17.48 24.24
N VAL A 140 -29.14 18.26 23.63
CA VAL A 140 -29.21 18.42 22.17
C VAL A 140 -27.93 19.07 21.65
N HIS A 141 -27.44 20.15 22.28
CA HIS A 141 -26.18 20.79 21.90
C HIS A 141 -24.97 19.86 22.05
N ALA A 142 -24.91 19.04 23.11
CA ALA A 142 -23.87 18.04 23.27
C ALA A 142 -23.92 17.00 22.14
N THR A 143 -25.12 16.56 21.76
CA THR A 143 -25.33 15.57 20.70
C THR A 143 -24.94 16.14 19.33
N LEU A 144 -25.34 17.38 19.02
CA LEU A 144 -24.96 18.07 17.80
C LEU A 144 -23.44 18.29 17.72
N LYS A 145 -22.80 18.63 18.84
CA LYS A 145 -21.34 18.76 18.90
C LYS A 145 -20.64 17.43 18.63
N THR A 146 -21.14 16.33 19.20
CA THR A 146 -20.61 14.98 18.95
C THR A 146 -20.79 14.57 17.49
N LEU A 147 -21.98 14.78 16.92
CA LEU A 147 -22.27 14.47 15.52
C LEU A 147 -21.41 15.30 14.56
N SER A 148 -21.25 16.59 14.84
CA SER A 148 -20.37 17.48 14.09
C SER A 148 -18.91 17.00 14.15
N GLY A 149 -18.45 16.55 15.32
CA GLY A 149 -17.13 15.95 15.48
C GLY A 149 -16.95 14.65 14.68
N HIS A 150 -17.94 13.75 14.70
CA HIS A 150 -17.91 12.53 13.89
C HIS A 150 -17.89 12.84 12.40
N LEU A 151 -18.70 13.80 11.94
CA LEU A 151 -18.70 14.23 10.55
C LEU A 151 -17.35 14.83 10.15
N GLN A 152 -16.71 15.60 11.04
CA GLN A 152 -15.38 16.13 10.79
C GLN A 152 -14.34 15.02 10.65
N ASN A 153 -14.37 13.99 11.51
CA ASN A 153 -13.45 12.85 11.42
C ASN A 153 -13.64 12.01 10.14
N LEU A 154 -14.87 11.90 9.64
CA LEU A 154 -15.15 11.24 8.36
C LEU A 154 -14.63 12.07 7.17
N ARG A 155 -14.72 13.40 7.26
CA ARG A 155 -14.26 14.32 6.21
C ARG A 155 -12.74 14.50 6.21
N SER A 156 -12.14 14.50 7.38
CA SER A 156 -10.73 14.75 7.62
C SER A 156 -10.26 13.78 8.70
N PRO A 157 -9.97 12.53 8.36
CA PRO A 157 -9.46 11.56 9.32
C PRO A 157 -8.08 12.03 9.84
N ASP A 158 -7.89 11.90 11.15
CA ASP A 158 -6.72 12.45 11.83
C ASP A 158 -5.51 11.50 11.85
N GLY A 159 -5.66 10.30 11.31
CA GLY A 159 -4.64 9.25 11.31
C GLY A 159 -4.55 8.49 12.63
N SER A 160 -5.58 8.60 13.50
CA SER A 160 -5.71 7.72 14.66
C SER A 160 -6.19 6.33 14.24
N LYS A 161 -6.03 5.32 15.11
CA LYS A 161 -6.54 3.96 14.85
C LYS A 161 -8.05 3.94 14.60
N MET A 162 -8.79 4.87 15.21
CA MET A 162 -10.25 4.98 15.05
C MET A 162 -10.64 5.69 13.76
N ASN A 163 -9.84 6.67 13.33
CA ASN A 163 -10.08 7.44 12.11
C ASN A 163 -8.79 7.46 11.26
N PRO A 164 -8.41 6.30 10.69
CA PRO A 164 -7.21 6.20 9.86
C PRO A 164 -7.40 7.02 8.59
N ALA A 165 -6.33 7.69 8.15
CA ALA A 165 -6.35 8.44 6.91
C ALA A 165 -5.95 7.56 5.72
N LYS A 166 -6.22 7.99 4.49
CA LYS A 166 -5.88 7.18 3.31
C LYS A 166 -4.37 7.09 3.07
N THR A 167 -3.62 8.18 3.27
CA THR A 167 -2.15 8.23 3.20
C THR A 167 -1.59 9.27 4.18
N CYS A 168 -0.28 9.22 4.46
CA CYS A 168 0.38 10.27 5.26
C CYS A 168 0.30 11.65 4.61
N GLN A 169 0.32 11.70 3.27
CA GLN A 169 0.15 12.94 2.52
C GLN A 169 -1.23 13.58 2.77
N ASP A 170 -2.28 12.76 2.90
CA ASP A 170 -3.62 13.24 3.25
C ASP A 170 -3.65 13.83 4.67
N ILE A 171 -3.01 13.15 5.65
CA ILE A 171 -2.90 13.68 7.03
C ILE A 171 -2.18 15.03 7.03
N LYS A 172 -1.03 15.13 6.35
CA LYS A 172 -0.25 16.36 6.24
C LYS A 172 -1.06 17.50 5.63
N GLN A 173 -1.85 17.21 4.59
CA GLN A 173 -2.66 18.22 3.92
C GLN A 173 -3.81 18.73 4.80
N CYS A 174 -4.45 17.84 5.56
CA CYS A 174 -5.57 18.20 6.43
C CYS A 174 -5.10 18.80 7.78
N TYR A 175 -3.92 18.39 8.27
CA TYR A 175 -3.37 18.76 9.56
C TYR A 175 -1.88 19.16 9.47
N PRO A 176 -1.55 20.34 8.89
CA PRO A 176 -0.16 20.75 8.67
C PRO A 176 0.67 20.90 9.95
N GLN A 177 0.03 21.09 11.10
CA GLN A 177 0.68 21.20 12.41
C GLN A 177 1.04 19.85 13.06
N LYS A 178 0.61 18.71 12.48
CA LYS A 178 0.93 17.40 13.05
C LYS A 178 2.42 17.06 12.84
N PRO A 179 3.13 16.55 13.87
CA PRO A 179 4.54 16.19 13.74
C PRO A 179 4.72 14.86 13.00
N SER A 180 5.91 14.63 12.45
CA SER A 180 6.32 13.31 11.96
C SER A 180 6.27 12.28 13.08
N GLY A 181 5.84 11.05 12.77
CA GLY A 181 5.65 10.00 13.77
C GLY A 181 4.82 8.84 13.27
N GLU A 182 4.36 8.01 14.19
CA GLU A 182 3.51 6.85 13.90
C GLU A 182 2.04 7.24 13.76
N TYR A 183 1.40 6.81 12.68
CA TYR A 183 -0.02 7.03 12.39
C TYR A 183 -0.66 5.77 11.83
N TRP A 184 -1.98 5.72 11.82
CA TRP A 184 -2.75 4.67 11.19
C TRP A 184 -3.29 5.16 9.85
N ILE A 185 -3.09 4.34 8.82
CA ILE A 185 -3.62 4.60 7.49
C ILE A 185 -4.42 3.42 6.97
N ASP A 186 -5.39 3.75 6.12
CA ASP A 186 -6.28 2.81 5.46
C ASP A 186 -6.43 3.16 3.94
N PRO A 187 -5.43 2.80 3.12
CA PRO A 187 -5.45 3.02 1.67
C PRO A 187 -6.61 2.38 0.91
N ASN A 188 -7.03 1.16 1.29
CA ASN A 188 -8.13 0.43 0.65
C ASN A 188 -9.51 0.90 1.13
N GLN A 189 -9.57 1.66 2.24
CA GLN A 189 -10.80 2.18 2.85
C GLN A 189 -11.76 1.06 3.28
N GLY A 190 -13.00 1.44 3.61
CA GLY A 190 -14.01 0.49 4.02
C GLY A 190 -13.89 0.17 5.51
N SER A 191 -13.43 -1.03 5.85
CA SER A 191 -13.36 -1.43 7.26
C SER A 191 -12.05 -0.97 7.89
N THR A 192 -12.11 -0.03 8.83
CA THR A 192 -10.91 0.46 9.55
C THR A 192 -10.18 -0.59 10.39
N LYS A 193 -10.67 -1.83 10.45
CA LYS A 193 -10.06 -2.96 11.17
C LYS A 193 -8.80 -3.50 10.50
N ASP A 194 -8.64 -3.29 9.20
CA ASP A 194 -7.46 -3.72 8.43
C ASP A 194 -6.49 -2.56 8.12
N ALA A 195 -6.70 -1.41 8.78
CA ALA A 195 -5.77 -0.29 8.75
C ALA A 195 -4.39 -0.72 9.27
N ILE A 196 -3.35 -0.11 8.73
CA ILE A 196 -1.95 -0.40 9.06
C ILE A 196 -1.31 0.78 9.77
N ARG A 197 -0.43 0.49 10.74
CA ARG A 197 0.37 1.52 11.40
C ARG A 197 1.67 1.74 10.65
N VAL A 198 1.95 3.00 10.36
CA VAL A 198 3.06 3.45 9.50
C VAL A 198 3.73 4.67 10.11
N PHE A 199 4.98 4.90 9.70
CA PHE A 199 5.66 6.16 9.98
C PHE A 199 5.30 7.18 8.90
N CYS A 200 4.72 8.30 9.31
CA CYS A 200 4.50 9.45 8.44
C CYS A 200 5.60 10.49 8.64
N ASN A 201 6.32 10.79 7.57
CA ASN A 201 7.18 11.97 7.54
C ASN A 201 6.31 13.17 7.13
N MET A 202 5.97 14.05 8.07
CA MET A 202 5.14 15.23 7.79
C MET A 202 5.91 16.35 7.08
N GLU A 203 7.24 16.30 7.03
CA GLU A 203 8.06 17.23 6.24
C GLU A 203 7.95 16.92 4.75
N SER A 204 8.13 15.65 4.36
CA SER A 204 8.01 15.22 2.96
C SER A 204 6.57 14.87 2.55
N GLY A 205 5.80 14.28 3.46
CA GLY A 205 4.49 13.66 3.22
C GLY A 205 4.55 12.15 2.97
N GLU A 206 5.74 11.55 3.12
CA GLU A 206 5.96 10.14 2.81
C GLU A 206 5.31 9.20 3.82
N THR A 207 4.80 8.09 3.29
CA THR A 207 4.29 6.95 4.04
C THR A 207 5.35 5.86 4.07
N CYS A 208 5.91 5.57 5.24
CA CYS A 208 6.99 4.60 5.42
C CYS A 208 6.53 3.37 6.21
N ILE A 209 6.73 2.19 5.64
CA ILE A 209 6.36 0.89 6.24
C ILE A 209 7.62 0.11 6.55
N SER A 210 7.81 -0.19 7.84
CA SER A 210 8.96 -0.96 8.34
C SER A 210 8.89 -2.43 7.96
N ALA A 211 10.06 -3.02 7.74
CA ALA A 211 10.21 -4.46 7.56
C ALA A 211 10.06 -5.20 8.90
N ASN A 212 9.61 -6.45 8.83
CA ASN A 212 9.42 -7.31 9.99
C ASN A 212 9.74 -8.78 9.63
N PRO A 213 10.85 -9.35 10.15
CA PRO A 213 11.86 -8.68 10.99
C PRO A 213 12.65 -7.63 10.20
N ALA A 214 13.09 -6.55 10.86
CA ALA A 214 13.94 -5.52 10.26
C ALA A 214 15.43 -5.90 10.23
N ASN A 215 15.88 -6.77 11.14
CA ASN A 215 17.26 -7.23 11.22
C ASN A 215 17.34 -8.74 10.95
N ILE A 216 18.28 -9.12 10.10
CA ILE A 216 18.69 -10.50 9.86
C ILE A 216 20.06 -10.69 10.52
N PRO A 217 20.21 -11.69 11.43
CA PRO A 217 21.41 -11.80 12.24
C PRO A 217 22.67 -12.08 11.42
N ARG A 218 23.79 -11.58 11.93
CA ARG A 218 25.12 -11.74 11.38
C ARG A 218 25.63 -13.16 11.67
N LYS A 219 25.75 -13.99 10.63
CA LYS A 219 26.32 -15.35 10.72
C LYS A 219 26.69 -15.91 9.35
N ALA A 220 27.32 -17.07 9.33
CA ALA A 220 27.46 -17.89 8.13
C ALA A 220 26.08 -18.48 7.74
N TRP A 221 25.51 -17.97 6.65
CA TRP A 221 24.20 -18.44 6.14
C TRP A 221 24.31 -19.51 5.07
N TRP A 222 25.44 -19.58 4.36
CA TRP A 222 25.59 -20.44 3.20
C TRP A 222 27.02 -20.93 3.02
N THR A 223 27.17 -22.23 2.81
CA THR A 223 28.45 -22.89 2.53
C THR A 223 28.30 -23.80 1.32
N LYS A 224 29.25 -23.73 0.38
CA LYS A 224 29.28 -24.62 -0.78
C LYS A 224 30.15 -25.83 -0.50
N SER A 225 29.64 -27.03 -0.80
CA SER A 225 30.44 -28.26 -0.76
C SER A 225 31.45 -28.35 -1.90
N ILE A 226 31.20 -27.66 -3.03
CA ILE A 226 32.04 -27.70 -4.23
C ILE A 226 32.34 -26.26 -4.69
N PRO A 227 33.61 -25.90 -4.95
CA PRO A 227 33.97 -24.61 -5.52
C PRO A 227 33.36 -24.45 -6.90
N SER A 228 32.41 -23.54 -7.04
CA SER A 228 31.77 -23.18 -8.30
C SER A 228 31.75 -21.67 -8.45
N ALA A 229 31.64 -21.20 -9.69
CA ALA A 229 31.56 -19.77 -10.00
C ALA A 229 30.52 -19.06 -9.12
N SER A 230 30.83 -17.82 -8.73
CA SER A 230 29.93 -16.94 -7.98
C SER A 230 28.65 -16.70 -8.78
N LYS A 231 27.57 -17.34 -8.34
CA LYS A 231 26.19 -17.15 -8.82
C LYS A 231 25.39 -16.49 -7.69
N PRO A 232 24.33 -15.73 -8.01
CA PRO A 232 23.46 -15.18 -6.99
C PRO A 232 22.82 -16.33 -6.20
N VAL A 233 22.92 -16.27 -4.88
CA VAL A 233 22.27 -17.23 -3.96
C VAL A 233 21.22 -16.46 -3.17
N TRP A 234 19.94 -16.71 -3.43
CA TRP A 234 18.83 -16.00 -2.80
C TRP A 234 18.67 -16.38 -1.34
N TYR A 235 18.69 -15.38 -0.46
CA TYR A 235 18.49 -15.57 0.97
C TYR A 235 17.16 -16.31 1.23
N GLY A 236 16.04 -15.81 0.71
CA GLY A 236 14.72 -16.34 1.02
C GLY A 236 14.35 -17.68 0.38
N VAL A 237 15.12 -18.19 -0.58
CA VAL A 237 14.78 -19.40 -1.35
C VAL A 237 15.87 -20.46 -1.28
N ASP A 238 17.14 -20.06 -1.40
CA ASP A 238 18.25 -21.02 -1.52
C ASP A 238 18.86 -21.38 -0.16
N MET A 239 18.75 -20.50 0.85
CA MET A 239 19.37 -20.70 2.17
C MET A 239 18.39 -21.38 3.14
N SER A 240 18.84 -22.41 3.84
CA SER A 240 18.01 -23.32 4.66
C SER A 240 17.28 -22.69 5.85
N SER A 241 17.64 -21.47 6.25
CA SER A 241 16.93 -20.69 7.28
C SER A 241 16.50 -19.31 6.81
N GLY A 242 16.60 -19.04 5.50
CA GLY A 242 16.22 -17.75 4.95
C GLY A 242 14.73 -17.69 4.64
N THR A 243 14.17 -16.49 4.74
CA THR A 243 12.76 -16.21 4.44
C THR A 243 12.68 -14.91 3.66
N ARG A 244 11.68 -14.79 2.77
CA ARG A 244 11.41 -13.51 2.10
C ARG A 244 11.05 -12.43 3.10
N PHE A 245 11.40 -11.18 2.77
CA PHE A 245 11.13 -10.05 3.62
C PHE A 245 9.64 -9.73 3.66
N ARG A 246 9.16 -9.40 4.84
CA ARG A 246 7.78 -9.01 5.11
C ARG A 246 7.78 -7.61 5.71
N TYR A 247 6.65 -6.94 5.60
CA TYR A 247 6.46 -5.55 5.99
C TYR A 247 5.21 -5.43 6.83
N GLY A 248 5.14 -4.38 7.66
CA GLY A 248 4.06 -4.16 8.62
C GLY A 248 4.29 -4.83 9.97
N ASN A 249 3.37 -4.58 10.91
CA ASN A 249 3.54 -5.03 12.29
C ASN A 249 3.13 -6.50 12.48
N THR A 250 3.59 -7.12 13.58
CA THR A 250 3.23 -8.50 13.93
C THR A 250 1.74 -8.69 14.26
N GLU A 251 1.07 -7.63 14.70
CA GLU A 251 -0.35 -7.64 15.05
C GLU A 251 -1.27 -7.63 13.82
N GLU A 252 -0.75 -7.19 12.67
CA GLU A 252 -1.51 -7.00 11.44
C GLU A 252 -1.51 -8.29 10.62
N GLN A 253 -2.64 -8.60 9.97
CA GLN A 253 -2.70 -9.78 9.12
C GLN A 253 -1.84 -9.59 7.86
N PRO A 254 -1.07 -10.60 7.42
CA PRO A 254 -0.12 -10.43 6.32
C PRO A 254 -0.82 -10.10 5.00
N ASN A 255 -2.02 -10.65 4.81
CA ASN A 255 -2.85 -10.39 3.63
C ASN A 255 -3.38 -8.96 3.62
N ALA A 256 -3.78 -8.42 4.78
CA ALA A 256 -4.21 -7.03 4.89
C ALA A 256 -3.07 -6.09 4.50
N VAL A 257 -1.87 -6.29 5.08
CA VAL A 257 -0.70 -5.47 4.74
C VAL A 257 -0.35 -5.54 3.26
N ALA A 258 -0.43 -6.73 2.64
CA ALA A 258 -0.17 -6.90 1.22
C ALA A 258 -1.16 -6.12 0.32
N VAL A 259 -2.45 -6.10 0.68
CA VAL A 259 -3.47 -5.31 -0.01
C VAL A 259 -3.17 -3.81 0.17
N GLN A 260 -2.95 -3.36 1.40
CA GLN A 260 -2.66 -1.94 1.67
C GLN A 260 -1.38 -1.45 0.94
N LEU A 261 -0.32 -2.27 0.91
CA LEU A 261 0.89 -2.00 0.12
C LEU A 261 0.60 -1.87 -1.38
N LYS A 262 -0.26 -2.73 -1.94
CA LYS A 262 -0.63 -2.66 -3.35
C LYS A 262 -1.36 -1.36 -3.68
N LEU A 263 -2.24 -0.92 -2.78
CA LEU A 263 -2.93 0.37 -2.93
C LEU A 263 -1.95 1.54 -2.79
N LEU A 264 -1.02 1.51 -1.83
CA LEU A 264 0.02 2.54 -1.73
C LEU A 264 0.88 2.63 -2.99
N GLN A 265 1.27 1.50 -3.59
CA GLN A 265 1.95 1.51 -4.88
C GLN A 265 1.13 2.24 -5.96
N LEU A 266 -0.18 2.05 -6.01
CA LEU A 266 -1.06 2.70 -7.00
C LEU A 266 -1.25 4.20 -6.73
N LEU A 267 -1.23 4.59 -5.46
CA LEU A 267 -1.50 5.96 -5.02
C LEU A 267 -0.26 6.86 -5.06
N SER A 268 0.93 6.26 -5.11
CA SER A 268 2.20 6.98 -5.02
C SER A 268 2.90 7.13 -6.36
N LYS A 269 3.55 8.28 -6.54
CA LYS A 269 4.33 8.62 -7.73
C LYS A 269 5.76 8.15 -7.62
N GLU A 270 6.28 8.07 -6.41
CA GLU A 270 7.65 7.66 -6.14
C GLU A 270 7.70 6.72 -4.93
N SER A 271 8.71 5.87 -4.93
CA SER A 271 9.03 5.03 -3.77
C SER A 271 10.54 4.88 -3.63
N HIS A 272 11.00 4.76 -2.40
CA HIS A 272 12.39 4.48 -2.12
C HIS A 272 12.56 3.54 -0.92
N GLN A 273 13.66 2.81 -0.91
CA GLN A 273 14.02 1.92 0.19
C GLN A 273 15.53 1.76 0.27
N SER A 274 16.05 1.65 1.49
CA SER A 274 17.44 1.34 1.77
C SER A 274 17.60 -0.05 2.44
N ILE A 275 18.70 -0.73 2.13
CA ILE A 275 19.10 -1.98 2.77
C ILE A 275 20.58 -1.90 3.11
N THR A 276 20.92 -2.27 4.35
CA THR A 276 22.30 -2.39 4.79
C THR A 276 22.73 -3.84 4.78
N TYR A 277 23.79 -4.15 4.04
CA TYR A 277 24.43 -5.45 4.04
C TYR A 277 25.64 -5.41 4.97
N HIS A 278 25.57 -6.14 6.09
CA HIS A 278 26.72 -6.36 6.99
C HIS A 278 27.52 -7.53 6.46
N CYS A 279 28.84 -7.39 6.36
CA CYS A 279 29.71 -8.36 5.72
C CYS A 279 30.92 -8.70 6.57
N MET A 280 31.35 -9.95 6.53
CA MET A 280 32.67 -10.40 6.96
C MET A 280 33.23 -11.30 5.86
N ASN A 281 34.38 -10.91 5.30
CA ASN A 281 35.03 -11.57 4.16
C ASN A 281 34.15 -11.76 2.90
N SER A 282 33.07 -11.00 2.77
CA SER A 282 32.11 -11.08 1.67
C SER A 282 32.00 -9.73 0.95
N VAL A 283 32.15 -9.74 -0.38
CA VAL A 283 32.01 -8.52 -1.20
C VAL A 283 30.54 -8.22 -1.48
N ALA A 284 30.11 -7.00 -1.18
CA ALA A 284 28.73 -6.55 -1.38
C ALA A 284 28.50 -5.78 -2.69
N TYR A 285 29.49 -4.98 -3.12
CA TYR A 285 29.38 -4.11 -4.28
C TYR A 285 30.64 -4.09 -5.15
N LYS A 286 31.65 -3.30 -4.78
CA LYS A 286 32.91 -3.20 -5.54
C LYS A 286 33.97 -4.12 -4.97
N ASP A 287 34.57 -4.95 -5.82
CA ASP A 287 35.71 -5.78 -5.42
C ASP A 287 37.02 -4.97 -5.56
N ALA A 288 37.73 -4.75 -4.44
CA ALA A 288 38.99 -4.01 -4.45
C ALA A 288 40.09 -4.71 -5.26
N LYS A 289 40.08 -6.05 -5.37
CA LYS A 289 41.10 -6.82 -6.09
C LYS A 289 40.95 -6.74 -7.60
N SER A 290 39.70 -6.73 -8.07
CA SER A 290 39.37 -6.82 -9.49
C SER A 290 38.74 -5.56 -10.08
N THR A 291 38.56 -4.53 -9.25
CA THR A 291 38.02 -3.18 -9.54
C THR A 291 36.69 -3.14 -10.30
N ASN A 292 35.95 -4.25 -10.32
CA ASN A 292 34.67 -4.40 -11.01
C ASN A 292 33.52 -4.70 -10.03
N LEU A 293 32.29 -4.70 -10.57
CA LEU A 293 31.05 -4.91 -9.83
C LEU A 293 30.41 -6.28 -10.09
N LYS A 294 31.17 -7.25 -10.62
CA LYS A 294 30.63 -8.59 -10.97
C LYS A 294 30.18 -9.39 -9.74
N LYS A 295 30.69 -9.04 -8.56
CA LYS A 295 30.33 -9.63 -7.27
C LYS A 295 29.30 -8.80 -6.50
N ALA A 296 28.76 -7.74 -7.11
CA ALA A 296 27.75 -6.94 -6.44
C ALA A 296 26.47 -7.76 -6.21
N LEU A 297 25.88 -7.60 -5.03
CA LEU A 297 24.67 -8.32 -4.65
C LEU A 297 23.47 -7.93 -5.52
N VAL A 298 22.46 -8.78 -5.57
CA VAL A 298 21.25 -8.56 -6.36
C VAL A 298 20.06 -8.42 -5.41
N LEU A 299 19.20 -7.43 -5.63
CA LEU A 299 17.96 -7.29 -4.86
C LEU A 299 16.78 -7.77 -5.72
N ARG A 300 15.74 -8.31 -5.08
CA ARG A 300 14.49 -8.67 -5.74
C ARG A 300 13.40 -7.69 -5.35
N GLY A 301 12.82 -7.00 -6.33
CA GLY A 301 11.66 -6.15 -6.12
C GLY A 301 10.36 -6.94 -5.96
N PHE A 302 9.32 -6.26 -5.48
CA PHE A 302 7.99 -6.82 -5.23
C PHE A 302 7.34 -7.43 -6.47
N ASN A 303 7.58 -6.83 -7.65
CA ASN A 303 7.10 -7.34 -8.93
C ASN A 303 7.99 -8.43 -9.56
N GLY A 304 8.96 -8.96 -8.80
CA GLY A 304 9.86 -10.01 -9.25
C GLY A 304 11.03 -9.55 -10.11
N GLN A 305 11.15 -8.25 -10.44
CA GLN A 305 12.31 -7.75 -11.17
C GLN A 305 13.54 -7.71 -10.28
N GLU A 306 14.70 -8.00 -10.88
CA GLU A 306 15.99 -7.93 -10.21
C GLU A 306 16.58 -6.53 -10.33
N LEU A 307 17.03 -5.99 -9.19
CA LEU A 307 17.74 -4.73 -9.11
C LEU A 307 19.24 -5.04 -8.95
N ARG A 308 20.06 -4.46 -9.83
CA ARG A 308 21.48 -4.83 -9.98
C ARG A 308 22.39 -3.60 -9.91
N ALA A 309 23.66 -3.79 -9.60
CA ALA A 309 24.67 -2.72 -9.63
C ALA A 309 24.96 -2.18 -11.04
N GLN A 310 24.76 -3.01 -12.06
CA GLN A 310 25.06 -2.73 -13.47
C GLN A 310 23.92 -3.18 -14.38
N GLY A 311 23.86 -2.60 -15.59
CA GLY A 311 22.84 -2.91 -16.59
C GLY A 311 21.86 -1.76 -16.79
N ASN A 312 20.56 -2.06 -16.87
CA ASN A 312 19.51 -1.09 -17.12
C ASN A 312 19.45 -0.02 -16.02
N ASN A 313 19.64 1.25 -16.38
CA ASN A 313 19.62 2.38 -15.45
C ASN A 313 18.35 2.45 -14.59
N ARG A 314 17.19 1.99 -15.10
CA ARG A 314 15.93 1.98 -14.35
C ARG A 314 15.88 0.90 -13.26
N LEU A 315 16.69 -0.15 -13.37
CA LEU A 315 16.78 -1.27 -12.42
C LEU A 315 18.11 -1.24 -11.64
N ARG A 316 18.83 -0.13 -11.73
CA ARG A 316 20.11 0.04 -11.06
C ARG A 316 19.91 0.67 -9.69
N TYR A 317 20.41 0.02 -8.65
CA TYR A 317 20.48 0.62 -7.31
C TYR A 317 21.72 1.49 -7.14
N THR A 318 21.70 2.39 -6.17
CA THR A 318 22.81 3.25 -5.77
C THR A 318 23.40 2.76 -4.44
N VAL A 319 24.66 3.11 -4.18
CA VAL A 319 25.34 2.77 -2.93
C VAL A 319 25.71 4.07 -2.23
N ILE A 320 25.28 4.21 -0.99
CA ILE A 320 25.54 5.39 -0.15
C ILE A 320 26.91 5.25 0.53
N GLU A 321 27.22 4.05 1.02
CA GLU A 321 28.45 3.72 1.75
C GLU A 321 28.88 2.30 1.35
N ASP A 322 30.17 2.08 1.06
CA ASP A 322 30.71 0.75 0.74
C ASP A 322 31.95 0.43 1.61
N GLY A 323 31.74 -0.36 2.66
CA GLY A 323 32.79 -0.89 3.54
C GLY A 323 33.11 -2.37 3.28
N CYS A 324 32.48 -3.01 2.29
CA CYS A 324 32.62 -4.44 2.02
C CYS A 324 33.52 -4.74 0.81
N SER A 325 34.44 -3.85 0.47
CA SER A 325 35.29 -4.02 -0.73
C SER A 325 36.49 -4.96 -0.53
N ILE A 326 36.87 -5.24 0.73
CA ILE A 326 38.05 -6.04 1.10
C ILE A 326 37.67 -7.17 2.06
N SER A 327 38.46 -8.25 2.04
CA SER A 327 38.34 -9.37 2.98
C SER A 327 39.48 -9.29 4.01
N ASN A 328 39.23 -8.68 5.17
CA ASN A 328 40.21 -8.48 6.24
C ASN A 328 39.84 -9.20 7.56
N GLY A 329 38.77 -10.01 7.56
CA GLY A 329 38.29 -10.69 8.77
C GLY A 329 37.55 -9.80 9.77
N GLU A 330 37.26 -8.54 9.42
CA GLU A 330 36.47 -7.62 10.25
C GLU A 330 35.07 -7.42 9.67
N TRP A 331 34.16 -6.94 10.51
CA TRP A 331 32.80 -6.58 10.08
C TRP A 331 32.80 -5.23 9.37
N GLY A 332 32.40 -5.23 8.11
CA GLY A 332 32.07 -4.04 7.33
C GLY A 332 30.56 -3.94 7.08
N LYS A 333 30.15 -2.85 6.44
CA LYS A 333 28.78 -2.66 5.95
C LYS A 333 28.76 -1.95 4.60
N THR A 334 27.77 -2.26 3.78
CA THR A 334 27.46 -1.53 2.54
C THR A 334 25.99 -1.14 2.56
N VAL A 335 25.71 0.16 2.40
CA VAL A 335 24.36 0.72 2.43
C VAL A 335 23.90 0.97 1.00
N ILE A 336 22.86 0.24 0.59
CA ILE A 336 22.29 0.29 -0.76
C ILE A 336 20.96 1.02 -0.69
N GLU A 337 20.72 1.89 -1.66
CA GLU A 337 19.45 2.60 -1.84
C GLU A 337 18.89 2.34 -3.24
N TYR A 338 17.58 2.14 -3.33
CA TYR A 338 16.87 2.14 -4.60
C TYR A 338 15.70 3.10 -4.54
N ARG A 339 15.66 4.04 -5.48
CA ARG A 339 14.63 5.07 -5.63
C ARG A 339 14.03 4.97 -7.03
N THR A 340 12.71 5.02 -7.14
CA THR A 340 12.03 4.84 -8.43
C THR A 340 10.67 5.52 -8.51
N GLN A 341 10.34 6.02 -9.71
CA GLN A 341 9.00 6.48 -10.09
C GLN A 341 8.03 5.33 -10.45
N THR A 342 8.53 4.08 -10.48
CA THR A 342 7.69 2.89 -10.68
C THR A 342 7.52 2.19 -9.34
N SER A 343 6.65 2.74 -8.49
CA SER A 343 6.36 2.29 -7.13
C SER A 343 6.09 0.79 -6.98
N ALA A 344 5.48 0.17 -8.00
CA ALA A 344 5.23 -1.27 -8.05
C ALA A 344 6.47 -2.18 -7.97
N ARG A 345 7.69 -1.63 -8.10
CA ARG A 345 8.95 -2.38 -7.92
C ARG A 345 9.33 -2.59 -6.47
N LEU A 346 8.91 -1.70 -5.57
CA LEU A 346 9.21 -1.78 -4.14
C LEU A 346 7.98 -2.25 -3.35
N PRO A 347 8.15 -2.91 -2.20
CA PRO A 347 9.40 -3.11 -1.46
C PRO A 347 10.33 -4.18 -2.05
N VAL A 348 11.57 -4.23 -1.54
CA VAL A 348 12.48 -5.35 -1.75
C VAL A 348 11.99 -6.57 -0.98
N VAL A 349 11.92 -7.73 -1.62
CA VAL A 349 11.40 -8.97 -1.02
C VAL A 349 12.47 -10.02 -0.77
N ASP A 350 13.65 -9.87 -1.36
CA ASP A 350 14.77 -10.81 -1.21
C ASP A 350 16.11 -10.16 -1.61
N VAL A 351 17.21 -10.74 -1.13
CA VAL A 351 18.60 -10.35 -1.44
C VAL A 351 19.38 -11.60 -1.85
N ALA A 352 20.21 -11.48 -2.89
CA ALA A 352 21.14 -12.52 -3.30
C ALA A 352 22.59 -12.00 -3.33
N PRO A 353 23.41 -12.38 -2.34
CA PRO A 353 24.85 -12.16 -2.38
C PRO A 353 25.51 -13.00 -3.49
N MET A 354 26.59 -12.48 -4.07
CA MET A 354 27.39 -13.20 -5.09
C MET A 354 28.66 -13.85 -4.51
N ASP A 355 29.29 -13.20 -3.51
CA ASP A 355 30.53 -13.65 -2.88
C ASP A 355 30.25 -14.29 -1.51
N VAL A 356 29.58 -15.44 -1.56
CA VAL A 356 29.26 -16.30 -0.40
C VAL A 356 29.51 -17.78 -0.71
N GLY A 357 29.73 -18.58 0.33
CA GLY A 357 29.89 -20.03 0.23
C GLY A 357 31.18 -20.58 0.83
N LYS A 358 32.14 -19.74 1.21
CA LYS A 358 33.32 -20.19 1.97
C LYS A 358 33.02 -20.25 3.48
N PRO A 359 33.74 -21.07 4.26
CA PRO A 359 33.49 -21.22 5.69
C PRO A 359 33.70 -19.93 6.52
N ASP A 360 34.53 -19.02 6.04
CA ASP A 360 34.91 -17.75 6.69
C ASP A 360 34.05 -16.56 6.23
N GLN A 361 33.01 -16.81 5.42
CA GLN A 361 32.13 -15.78 4.88
C GLN A 361 30.83 -15.70 5.66
N GLU A 362 30.59 -14.53 6.24
CA GLU A 362 29.40 -14.25 7.01
C GLU A 362 28.73 -12.96 6.54
N PHE A 363 27.41 -12.90 6.72
CA PHE A 363 26.68 -11.67 6.48
C PHE A 363 25.47 -11.52 7.40
N GLY A 364 24.96 -10.30 7.49
CA GLY A 364 23.68 -9.96 8.11
C GLY A 364 23.03 -8.81 7.32
N LEU A 365 21.76 -8.51 7.61
CA LEU A 365 21.02 -7.48 6.89
C LEU A 365 20.28 -6.57 7.87
N ASP A 366 20.29 -5.27 7.62
CA ASP A 366 19.26 -4.35 8.15
C ASP A 366 18.40 -3.88 6.99
N ILE A 367 17.11 -4.19 7.06
CA ILE A 367 16.12 -3.88 6.03
C ILE A 367 15.43 -2.59 6.44
N GLY A 368 15.71 -1.50 5.72
CA GLY A 368 15.09 -0.21 5.97
C GLY A 368 13.61 -0.21 5.59
N PRO A 369 12.83 0.78 6.08
CA PRO A 369 11.43 0.93 5.71
C PRO A 369 11.31 1.24 4.21
N VAL A 370 10.22 0.77 3.60
CA VAL A 370 9.83 1.21 2.25
C VAL A 370 8.98 2.46 2.38
N CYS A 371 9.37 3.54 1.69
CA CYS A 371 8.69 4.82 1.75
C CYS A 371 8.05 5.17 0.41
N PHE A 372 6.84 5.76 0.47
CA PHE A 372 6.01 6.11 -0.68
C PHE A 372 5.58 7.58 -0.62
N SER A 373 5.65 8.30 -1.75
CA SER A 373 5.27 9.72 -1.89
C SER A 373 4.35 10.02 -3.07
#